data_AF-A0A6A5YKK5-F1
#
_entry.id   AF-A0A6A5YKK5-F1
#
_cell.length_a   1.000
_cell.length_b   1.000
_cell.length_c   1.000
_cell.angle_alpha   90.00
_cell.angle_beta   90.00
_cell.angle_gamma   90.00
#
_symmetry.space_group_name_H-M   'P 1'
#
loop_
_entity.id
_entity.type
_entity.pdbx_description
1 polymer ?
#
loop_
_entity_poly.entity_id
_entity_poly.type
_entity_poly.pdbx_seq_one_letter_code
_entity_poly.pdbx_strand_id
1 'polypeptide(L)'
;MNQGLGAHEGFVFQRFGPPRALSWLPINLGYEERELLDHFICTAPSTLAIFEPDKNEFLSLLVRLVLSDSSPSSVAVLQSALALSLFHRHGLQADVYRFKARVLRTLITSCNPSIESPTLVQHVAARMILCHLELLEMSNNGSLWYCHLVEAKYLIDNAGVDSQNSYGEFSRLVAWVDYHMVMSRFSLRHWHRNVEPVEEIQNSAPVEPETCLSRKVKGVSYYSHEILRHLYITFEIIQKPTNSLYHSDEYENFLRCLESRITDIVPSALEGTSDPVSDLNTAWMAMTELFKIAGLIYLRRASRNFSGTSPQIDTMVERAYLLLDDLGTFNLTFPLLIVGYEARTDKQRMRILEHIERAMTSSSLRSLHGLRSILQQIWVQDDLAMDYELDYLNKLDAVIGSYQIIPSFA
;
A
#
# COMPACT_ATOMS: atom_id res chain seq x y z
N MET A 1 -15.10 51.70 -18.62
CA MET A 1 -16.40 51.09 -19.00
C MET A 1 -16.08 49.92 -19.93
N ASN A 2 -16.65 48.74 -19.64
CA ASN A 2 -16.50 47.41 -20.28
C ASN A 2 -15.12 46.77 -20.08
N GLN A 3 -14.85 45.89 -19.11
CA GLN A 3 -15.47 44.60 -18.71
C GLN A 3 -15.59 43.55 -19.83
N GLY A 4 -14.84 42.44 -19.64
CA GLY A 4 -15.32 41.07 -19.84
C GLY A 4 -14.85 40.35 -21.09
N LEU A 5 -13.96 39.36 -20.94
CA LEU A 5 -14.14 37.98 -21.40
C LEU A 5 -12.92 37.15 -20.93
N GLY A 6 -13.21 36.12 -20.13
CA GLY A 6 -12.22 35.25 -19.50
C GLY A 6 -11.50 34.34 -20.50
N ALA A 7 -10.20 34.17 -20.27
CA ALA A 7 -9.43 33.13 -20.90
C ALA A 7 -9.57 31.84 -20.06
N HIS A 8 -10.25 30.85 -20.62
CA HIS A 8 -10.16 29.47 -20.16
C HIS A 8 -8.71 29.00 -20.32
N GLU A 9 -8.00 28.80 -19.22
CA GLU A 9 -6.76 28.01 -19.22
C GLU A 9 -7.12 26.55 -19.49
N GLY A 10 -6.87 26.14 -20.73
CA GLY A 10 -7.00 24.75 -21.16
C GLY A 10 -5.95 23.89 -20.46
N PHE A 11 -6.41 22.83 -19.81
CA PHE A 11 -5.59 21.74 -19.29
C PHE A 11 -4.70 21.20 -20.41
N VAL A 12 -3.39 21.45 -20.33
CA VAL A 12 -2.40 20.80 -21.18
C VAL A 12 -2.15 19.41 -20.60
N PHE A 13 -2.90 18.42 -21.08
CA PHE A 13 -2.46 17.02 -20.96
C PHE A 13 -1.11 16.91 -21.68
N GLN A 14 -0.03 16.65 -20.94
CA GLN A 14 1.20 16.16 -21.53
C GLN A 14 0.84 14.90 -22.33
N ARG A 15 0.92 14.99 -23.66
CA ARG A 15 0.85 13.85 -24.57
C ARG A 15 2.01 12.93 -24.23
N PHE A 16 1.76 11.92 -23.40
CA PHE A 16 2.56 10.70 -23.44
C PHE A 16 2.58 10.22 -24.89
N GLY A 17 3.75 9.82 -25.38
CA GLY A 17 3.90 9.29 -26.74
C GLY A 17 2.90 8.16 -27.01
N PRO A 18 2.60 7.84 -28.28
CA PRO A 18 1.62 6.81 -28.60
C PRO A 18 2.01 5.50 -27.87
N PRO A 19 1.05 4.79 -27.26
CA PRO A 19 1.36 3.55 -26.57
C PRO A 19 2.07 2.62 -27.55
N ARG A 20 3.05 1.84 -27.07
CA ARG A 20 3.54 0.67 -27.81
C ARG A 20 2.36 -0.29 -27.94
N ALA A 21 1.53 -0.08 -28.96
CA ALA A 21 0.36 -0.90 -29.23
C ALA A 21 0.83 -2.34 -29.39
N LEU A 22 0.23 -3.26 -28.64
CA LEU A 22 0.51 -4.68 -28.79
C LEU A 22 -0.01 -5.13 -30.16
N SER A 23 0.87 -5.16 -31.16
CA SER A 23 0.52 -5.49 -32.55
C SER A 23 -0.03 -6.92 -32.69
N TRP A 24 0.30 -7.80 -31.75
CA TRP A 24 -0.17 -9.17 -31.69
C TRP A 24 -0.46 -9.57 -30.24
N LEU A 25 -1.59 -10.24 -30.01
CA LEU A 25 -2.00 -10.78 -28.71
C LEU A 25 -2.33 -12.27 -28.87
N PRO A 26 -1.94 -13.13 -27.93
CA PRO A 26 -2.29 -14.56 -27.95
C PRO A 26 -3.78 -14.83 -27.65
N ILE A 27 -4.53 -13.80 -27.23
CA ILE A 27 -5.95 -13.86 -26.87
C ILE A 27 -6.74 -12.94 -27.81
N ASN A 28 -7.93 -13.38 -28.23
CA ASN A 28 -8.83 -12.59 -29.06
C ASN A 28 -9.64 -11.62 -28.17
N LEU A 29 -9.29 -10.33 -28.20
CA LEU A 29 -9.96 -9.27 -27.45
C LEU A 29 -10.74 -8.37 -28.40
N GLY A 30 -11.89 -7.87 -27.93
CA GLY A 30 -12.59 -6.79 -28.61
C GLY A 30 -11.75 -5.51 -28.67
N TYR A 31 -12.10 -4.58 -29.57
CA TYR A 31 -11.38 -3.30 -29.72
C TYR A 31 -11.31 -2.52 -28.40
N GLU A 32 -12.41 -2.41 -27.66
CA GLU A 32 -12.48 -1.71 -26.39
C GLU A 32 -11.64 -2.40 -25.29
N GLU A 33 -11.69 -3.73 -25.20
CA GLU A 33 -10.89 -4.49 -24.23
C GLU A 33 -9.39 -4.36 -24.51
N ARG A 34 -9.00 -4.30 -25.79
CA ARG A 34 -7.61 -4.04 -26.19
C ARG A 34 -7.17 -2.64 -25.77
N GLU A 35 -7.99 -1.62 -25.99
CA GLU A 35 -7.66 -0.25 -25.57
C GLU A 35 -7.52 -0.14 -24.04
N LEU A 36 -8.39 -0.82 -23.29
CA LEU A 36 -8.30 -0.91 -21.83
C LEU A 36 -7.04 -1.67 -21.37
N LEU A 37 -6.65 -2.73 -22.06
CA LEU A 37 -5.40 -3.44 -21.75
C LEU A 37 -4.17 -2.58 -22.05
N ASP A 38 -4.15 -1.85 -23.17
CA ASP A 38 -3.07 -0.91 -23.48
C ASP A 38 -3.00 0.20 -22.41
N HIS A 39 -4.15 0.67 -21.93
CA HIS A 39 -4.22 1.61 -20.81
C HIS A 39 -3.65 1.02 -19.52
N PHE A 40 -4.01 -0.22 -19.15
CA PHE A 40 -3.46 -0.93 -17.99
C PHE A 40 -1.92 -0.93 -18.03
N ILE A 41 -1.35 -1.32 -19.18
CA ILE A 41 0.08 -1.41 -19.39
C ILE A 41 0.77 -0.05 -19.21
N CYS A 42 0.11 1.03 -19.63
CA CYS A 42 0.66 2.37 -19.48
C CYS A 42 0.58 2.91 -18.05
N THR A 43 -0.49 2.59 -17.31
CA THR A 43 -0.74 3.22 -15.99
C THR A 43 -0.29 2.37 -14.80
N ALA A 44 -0.31 1.04 -14.91
CA ALA A 44 -0.05 0.14 -13.78
C ALA A 44 1.27 0.42 -13.02
N PRO A 45 2.41 0.78 -13.66
CA PRO A 45 3.64 1.07 -12.93
C PRO A 45 3.55 2.29 -12.00
N SER A 46 2.69 3.28 -12.30
CA SER A 46 2.51 4.46 -11.46
C SER A 46 1.31 4.35 -10.51
N THR A 47 0.33 3.50 -10.83
CA THR A 47 -0.93 3.40 -10.07
C THR A 47 -1.01 2.20 -9.12
N LEU A 48 -0.18 1.16 -9.31
CA LEU A 48 -0.10 0.06 -8.37
C LEU A 48 0.88 0.40 -7.24
N ALA A 49 0.46 0.23 -5.99
CA ALA A 49 1.31 0.39 -4.83
C ALA A 49 2.17 -0.88 -4.70
N ILE A 50 3.42 -0.82 -5.13
CA ILE A 50 4.34 -1.97 -5.21
C ILE A 50 5.66 -1.59 -4.53
N PHE A 51 6.15 -2.47 -3.66
CA PHE A 51 7.47 -2.39 -3.05
C PHE A 51 8.47 -3.21 -3.88
N GLU A 52 8.80 -2.74 -5.08
CA GLU A 52 9.74 -3.40 -6.00
C GLU A 52 10.62 -2.34 -6.68
N PRO A 53 11.91 -2.63 -6.91
CA PRO A 53 12.81 -1.70 -7.60
C PRO A 53 12.37 -1.49 -9.05
N ASP A 54 12.14 -2.57 -9.81
CA ASP A 54 11.72 -2.50 -11.20
C ASP A 54 10.21 -2.76 -11.37
N LYS A 55 9.45 -1.67 -11.39
CA LYS A 55 8.00 -1.71 -11.62
C LYS A 55 7.63 -2.19 -13.03
N ASN A 56 8.53 -2.08 -14.02
CA ASN A 56 8.27 -2.55 -15.38
C ASN A 56 8.45 -4.06 -15.50
N GLU A 57 9.43 -4.65 -14.79
CA GLU A 57 9.51 -6.10 -14.65
C GLU A 57 8.26 -6.67 -13.97
N PHE A 58 7.79 -6.01 -12.92
CA PHE A 58 6.57 -6.43 -12.24
C PHE A 58 5.33 -6.33 -13.15
N LEU A 59 5.21 -5.25 -13.92
CA LEU A 59 4.18 -5.13 -14.95
C LEU A 59 4.30 -6.25 -15.99
N SER A 60 5.52 -6.55 -16.45
CA SER A 60 5.76 -7.61 -17.43
C SER A 60 5.28 -8.98 -16.93
N LEU A 61 5.47 -9.26 -15.63
CA LEU A 61 4.88 -10.42 -14.96
C LEU A 61 3.35 -10.40 -15.04
N LEU A 62 2.69 -9.30 -14.66
CA LEU A 62 1.23 -9.20 -14.71
C LEU A 62 0.69 -9.39 -16.13
N VAL A 63 1.34 -8.79 -17.14
CA VAL A 63 0.97 -8.95 -18.55
C VAL A 63 1.13 -10.40 -19.00
N ARG A 64 2.19 -11.10 -18.59
CA ARG A 64 2.32 -12.54 -18.88
C ARG A 64 1.20 -13.37 -18.24
N LEU A 65 0.76 -13.03 -17.03
CA LEU A 65 -0.36 -13.72 -16.37
C LEU A 65 -1.71 -13.45 -17.04
N VAL A 66 -1.89 -12.22 -17.55
CA VAL A 66 -3.07 -11.82 -18.35
C VAL A 66 -3.11 -12.57 -19.70
N LEU A 67 -1.95 -12.82 -20.30
CA LEU A 67 -1.82 -13.36 -21.65
C LEU A 67 -1.42 -14.84 -21.70
N SER A 68 -1.41 -15.53 -20.56
CA SER A 68 -0.84 -16.88 -20.45
C SER A 68 -1.63 -17.94 -21.20
N ASP A 69 -2.96 -17.92 -21.10
CA ASP A 69 -3.85 -18.91 -21.70
C ASP A 69 -5.32 -18.44 -21.69
N SER A 70 -6.24 -19.31 -22.13
CA SER A 70 -7.69 -19.09 -22.05
C SER A 70 -8.34 -19.74 -20.83
N SER A 71 -7.56 -20.07 -19.79
CA SER A 71 -8.10 -20.66 -18.57
C SER A 71 -8.98 -19.67 -17.82
N PRO A 72 -9.94 -20.14 -16.99
CA PRO A 72 -10.71 -19.26 -16.12
C PRO A 72 -9.83 -18.34 -15.27
N SER A 73 -8.69 -18.84 -14.79
CA SER A 73 -7.79 -18.09 -13.91
C SER A 73 -7.05 -16.96 -14.64
N SER A 74 -6.56 -17.18 -15.87
CA SER A 74 -6.00 -16.10 -16.70
C SER A 74 -7.07 -15.06 -17.08
N VAL A 75 -8.29 -15.52 -17.43
CA VAL A 75 -9.43 -14.63 -17.70
C VAL A 75 -9.78 -13.78 -16.48
N ALA A 76 -9.65 -14.31 -15.26
CA ALA A 76 -9.87 -13.53 -14.04
C ALA A 76 -8.85 -12.39 -13.87
N VAL A 77 -7.57 -12.61 -14.21
CA VAL A 77 -6.53 -11.57 -14.19
C VAL A 77 -6.79 -10.52 -15.27
N LEU A 78 -7.14 -10.95 -16.48
CA LEU A 78 -7.50 -10.03 -17.56
C LEU A 78 -8.68 -9.14 -17.15
N GLN A 79 -9.78 -9.74 -16.69
CA GLN A 79 -10.98 -9.00 -16.33
C GLN A 79 -10.75 -8.05 -15.14
N SER A 80 -9.89 -8.38 -14.18
CA SER A 80 -9.55 -7.45 -13.10
C SER A 80 -8.70 -6.27 -13.61
N ALA A 81 -7.75 -6.52 -14.51
CA ALA A 81 -6.95 -5.47 -15.15
C ALA A 81 -7.81 -4.52 -16.01
N LEU A 82 -8.79 -5.08 -16.75
CA LEU A 82 -9.76 -4.30 -17.51
C LEU A 82 -10.67 -3.47 -16.59
N ALA A 83 -11.14 -4.04 -15.48
CA ALA A 83 -11.94 -3.31 -14.48
C ALA A 83 -11.18 -2.11 -13.92
N LEU A 84 -9.92 -2.32 -13.52
CA LEU A 84 -9.05 -1.26 -13.00
C LEU A 84 -8.81 -0.16 -14.04
N SER A 85 -8.55 -0.53 -15.28
CA SER A 85 -8.32 0.42 -16.37
C SER A 85 -9.58 1.22 -16.72
N LEU A 86 -10.73 0.55 -16.73
CA LEU A 86 -12.01 1.20 -16.95
C LEU A 86 -12.31 2.21 -15.84
N PHE A 87 -12.03 1.85 -14.59
CA PHE A 87 -12.14 2.75 -13.46
C PHE A 87 -11.20 3.96 -13.59
N HIS A 88 -9.92 3.76 -13.95
CA HIS A 88 -8.99 4.87 -14.14
C HIS A 88 -9.44 5.85 -15.23
N ARG A 89 -9.97 5.34 -16.35
CA ARG A 89 -10.39 6.18 -17.49
C ARG A 89 -11.71 6.89 -17.24
N HIS A 90 -12.67 6.22 -16.62
CA HIS A 90 -14.07 6.63 -16.65
C HIS A 90 -14.72 6.73 -15.27
N GLY A 91 -13.96 6.47 -14.20
CA GLY A 91 -14.45 6.42 -12.83
C GLY A 91 -15.38 5.24 -12.58
N LEU A 92 -16.19 5.36 -11.53
CA LEU A 92 -17.09 4.30 -11.10
C LEU A 92 -18.30 4.17 -12.04
N GLN A 93 -18.37 3.06 -12.78
CA GLN A 93 -19.45 2.78 -13.73
C GLN A 93 -20.02 1.37 -13.54
N ALA A 94 -21.23 1.14 -14.08
CA ALA A 94 -21.91 -0.16 -14.02
C ALA A 94 -21.05 -1.31 -14.58
N ASP A 95 -20.25 -1.03 -15.60
CA ASP A 95 -19.38 -2.02 -16.22
C ASP A 95 -18.19 -2.42 -15.34
N VAL A 96 -17.67 -1.51 -14.50
CA VAL A 96 -16.63 -1.84 -13.50
C VAL A 96 -17.17 -2.90 -12.53
N TYR A 97 -18.39 -2.69 -12.00
CA TYR A 97 -19.06 -3.67 -11.14
C TYR A 97 -19.33 -5.00 -11.86
N ARG A 98 -19.67 -4.98 -13.15
CA ARG A 98 -19.87 -6.20 -13.94
C ARG A 98 -18.57 -6.99 -14.09
N PHE A 99 -17.45 -6.33 -14.39
CA PHE A 99 -16.15 -6.98 -14.45
C PHE A 99 -15.78 -7.59 -13.09
N LYS A 100 -15.89 -6.82 -12.00
CA LYS A 100 -15.65 -7.31 -10.63
C LYS A 100 -16.48 -8.54 -10.30
N ALA A 101 -17.79 -8.52 -10.59
CA ALA A 101 -18.68 -9.65 -10.35
C ALA A 101 -18.28 -10.90 -11.17
N ARG A 102 -17.84 -10.72 -12.42
CA ARG A 102 -17.34 -11.82 -13.26
C ARG A 102 -16.04 -12.40 -12.70
N VAL A 103 -15.08 -11.56 -12.34
CA VAL A 103 -13.82 -12.00 -11.71
C VAL A 103 -14.10 -12.80 -10.45
N LEU A 104 -14.95 -12.31 -9.55
CA LEU A 104 -15.29 -13.00 -8.30
C LEU A 104 -15.96 -14.35 -8.56
N ARG A 105 -16.93 -14.41 -9.49
CA ARG A 105 -17.56 -15.67 -9.87
C ARG A 105 -16.52 -16.65 -10.40
N THR A 106 -15.65 -16.20 -11.31
CA THR A 106 -14.59 -17.02 -11.90
C THR A 106 -13.68 -17.58 -10.81
N LEU A 107 -13.13 -16.71 -9.94
CA LEU A 107 -12.25 -17.10 -8.84
C LEU A 107 -12.88 -18.10 -7.86
N ILE A 108 -14.19 -17.99 -7.61
CA ILE A 108 -14.92 -18.95 -6.78
C ILE A 108 -15.06 -20.29 -7.51
N THR A 109 -15.45 -20.27 -8.78
CA THR A 109 -15.68 -21.50 -9.57
C THR A 109 -14.42 -22.26 -9.95
N SER A 110 -13.29 -21.57 -10.11
CA SER A 110 -11.99 -22.18 -10.43
C SER A 110 -11.21 -22.60 -9.18
N CYS A 111 -11.71 -22.30 -7.98
CA CYS A 111 -11.10 -22.71 -6.72
C CYS A 111 -11.38 -24.20 -6.46
N ASN A 112 -10.42 -25.06 -6.77
CA ASN A 112 -10.46 -26.49 -6.45
C ASN A 112 -9.52 -26.82 -5.27
N PRO A 113 -9.78 -27.88 -4.48
CA PRO A 113 -8.95 -28.23 -3.30
C PRO A 113 -7.46 -28.48 -3.62
N SER A 114 -7.13 -28.78 -4.87
CA SER A 114 -5.78 -29.01 -5.38
C SER A 114 -5.44 -27.99 -6.47
N ILE A 115 -5.38 -26.70 -6.13
CA ILE A 115 -5.01 -25.65 -7.09
C ILE A 115 -3.58 -25.93 -7.59
N GLU A 116 -3.43 -26.16 -8.89
CA GLU A 116 -2.12 -26.24 -9.54
C GLU A 116 -1.39 -24.89 -9.43
N SER A 117 -0.05 -24.94 -9.32
CA SER A 117 0.78 -23.75 -9.10
C SER A 117 0.50 -22.57 -10.07
N PRO A 118 0.32 -22.76 -11.40
CA PRO A 118 0.02 -21.65 -12.32
C PRO A 118 -1.32 -20.96 -12.03
N THR A 119 -2.35 -21.74 -11.73
CA THR A 119 -3.70 -21.29 -11.37
C THR A 119 -3.68 -20.47 -10.08
N LEU A 120 -2.85 -20.86 -9.12
CA LEU A 120 -2.66 -20.12 -7.86
C LEU A 120 -2.07 -18.73 -8.09
N VAL A 121 -1.00 -18.62 -8.90
CA VAL A 121 -0.35 -17.33 -9.21
C VAL A 121 -1.35 -16.35 -9.81
N GLN A 122 -2.14 -16.81 -10.79
CA GLN A 122 -3.17 -15.99 -11.43
C GLN A 122 -4.28 -15.60 -10.44
N HIS A 123 -4.72 -16.50 -9.55
CA HIS A 123 -5.70 -16.16 -8.52
C HIS A 123 -5.19 -15.06 -7.58
N VAL A 124 -3.95 -15.17 -7.11
CA VAL A 124 -3.33 -14.16 -6.25
C VAL A 124 -3.22 -12.82 -6.98
N ALA A 125 -2.76 -12.81 -8.24
CA ALA A 125 -2.66 -11.59 -9.05
C ALA A 125 -4.03 -10.93 -9.27
N ALA A 126 -5.05 -11.71 -9.65
CA ALA A 126 -6.40 -11.20 -9.83
C ALA A 126 -6.97 -10.59 -8.53
N ARG A 127 -6.75 -11.24 -7.38
CA ARG A 127 -7.16 -10.75 -6.06
C ARG A 127 -6.44 -9.45 -5.69
N MET A 128 -5.14 -9.34 -5.97
CA MET A 128 -4.39 -8.11 -5.67
C MET A 128 -4.76 -6.93 -6.57
N ILE A 129 -5.09 -7.18 -7.84
CA ILE A 129 -5.64 -6.14 -8.73
C ILE A 129 -7.03 -5.70 -8.23
N LEU A 130 -7.90 -6.63 -7.82
CA LEU A 130 -9.17 -6.29 -7.17
C LEU A 130 -8.96 -5.52 -5.87
N CYS A 131 -7.99 -5.90 -5.03
CA CYS A 131 -7.63 -5.17 -3.83
C CYS A 131 -7.32 -3.70 -4.16
N HIS A 132 -6.50 -3.45 -5.18
CA HIS A 132 -6.19 -2.08 -5.64
C HIS A 132 -7.42 -1.35 -6.18
N LEU A 133 -8.28 -2.04 -6.92
CA LEU A 133 -9.53 -1.45 -7.39
C LEU A 133 -10.40 -0.99 -6.20
N GLU A 134 -10.57 -1.82 -5.16
CA GLU A 134 -11.31 -1.43 -3.95
C GLU A 134 -10.67 -0.27 -3.19
N LEU A 135 -9.34 -0.14 -3.20
CA LEU A 135 -8.66 1.01 -2.59
C LEU A 135 -9.01 2.33 -3.29
N LEU A 136 -9.35 2.27 -4.58
CA LEU A 136 -9.77 3.42 -5.37
C LEU A 136 -11.28 3.65 -5.29
N GLU A 137 -12.07 2.57 -5.40
CA GLU A 137 -13.54 2.59 -5.36
C GLU A 137 -14.05 3.08 -3.99
N MET A 138 -14.82 4.16 -3.98
CA MET A 138 -15.53 4.69 -2.80
C MET A 138 -16.68 3.76 -2.36
N SER A 139 -16.37 2.53 -1.95
CA SER A 139 -17.35 1.62 -1.39
C SER A 139 -17.63 1.96 0.07
N ASN A 140 -18.85 2.40 0.40
CA ASN A 140 -19.33 2.48 1.79
C ASN A 140 -19.51 1.09 2.43
N ASN A 141 -19.36 0.01 1.67
CA ASN A 141 -19.49 -1.35 2.16
C ASN A 141 -18.16 -1.87 2.68
N GLY A 142 -17.75 -1.44 3.88
CA GLY A 142 -16.64 -2.03 4.63
C GLY A 142 -15.27 -2.05 3.94
N SER A 143 -14.29 -2.67 4.60
CA SER A 143 -12.91 -2.75 4.12
C SER A 143 -12.69 -3.91 3.14
N LEU A 144 -13.40 -3.93 2.00
CA LEU A 144 -13.34 -5.03 1.01
C LEU A 144 -11.95 -5.23 0.41
N TRP A 145 -11.16 -4.15 0.26
CA TRP A 145 -9.76 -4.23 -0.15
C TRP A 145 -8.98 -5.20 0.77
N TYR A 146 -9.21 -5.08 2.08
CA TYR A 146 -8.54 -5.91 3.09
C TYR A 146 -8.99 -7.37 2.98
N CYS A 147 -10.27 -7.63 2.68
CA CYS A 147 -10.74 -8.99 2.39
C CYS A 147 -10.00 -9.60 1.19
N HIS A 148 -9.85 -8.87 0.08
CA HIS A 148 -9.11 -9.39 -1.08
C HIS A 148 -7.64 -9.68 -0.76
N LEU A 149 -7.01 -8.82 0.03
CA LEU A 149 -5.66 -9.00 0.53
C LEU A 149 -5.52 -10.25 1.41
N VAL A 150 -6.43 -10.43 2.39
CA VAL A 150 -6.45 -11.60 3.28
C VAL A 150 -6.67 -12.89 2.49
N GLU A 151 -7.56 -12.90 1.50
CA GLU A 151 -7.76 -14.06 0.64
C GLU A 151 -6.50 -14.39 -0.18
N ALA A 152 -5.82 -13.38 -0.74
CA ALA A 152 -4.57 -13.58 -1.46
C ALA A 152 -3.49 -14.20 -0.56
N LYS A 153 -3.34 -13.68 0.67
CA LYS A 153 -2.41 -14.22 1.66
C LYS A 153 -2.77 -15.64 2.08
N TYR A 154 -4.06 -15.91 2.31
CA TYR A 154 -4.54 -17.25 2.65
C TYR A 154 -4.22 -18.27 1.55
N LEU A 155 -4.39 -17.90 0.28
CA LEU A 155 -4.03 -18.77 -0.85
C LEU A 155 -2.54 -19.11 -0.86
N ILE A 156 -1.67 -18.11 -0.63
CA ILE A 156 -0.22 -18.33 -0.52
C ILE A 156 0.11 -19.25 0.66
N ASP A 157 -0.51 -19.04 1.83
CA ASP A 157 -0.21 -19.79 3.04
C ASP A 157 -0.58 -21.27 2.94
N ASN A 158 -1.70 -21.60 2.28
CA ASN A 158 -2.19 -22.98 2.12
C ASN A 158 -1.53 -23.73 0.99
N ALA A 159 -0.93 -23.04 0.02
CA ALA A 159 -0.19 -23.68 -1.05
C ALA A 159 1.14 -24.30 -0.58
N GLY A 160 1.49 -24.18 0.71
CA GLY A 160 2.70 -24.79 1.27
C GLY A 160 3.99 -24.20 0.70
N VAL A 161 3.97 -22.92 0.31
CA VAL A 161 5.09 -22.20 -0.33
C VAL A 161 6.27 -21.92 0.62
N ASP A 162 6.36 -22.65 1.74
CA ASP A 162 7.51 -22.61 2.65
C ASP A 162 8.68 -23.50 2.15
N SER A 163 8.56 -24.14 0.96
CA SER A 163 9.63 -24.96 0.39
C SER A 163 10.59 -24.15 -0.49
N GLN A 164 11.84 -24.05 -0.03
CA GLN A 164 12.94 -23.24 -0.55
C GLN A 164 13.36 -23.47 -2.02
N ASN A 165 12.66 -24.28 -2.82
CA ASN A 165 13.26 -24.89 -4.02
C ASN A 165 12.54 -24.72 -5.35
N SER A 166 11.58 -23.81 -5.45
CA SER A 166 11.09 -23.33 -6.75
C SER A 166 10.44 -21.98 -6.52
N TYR A 167 10.43 -21.13 -7.54
CA TYR A 167 9.60 -19.93 -7.72
C TYR A 167 10.40 -18.63 -7.91
N GLY A 168 10.89 -18.46 -9.15
CA GLY A 168 11.41 -17.19 -9.67
C GLY A 168 10.35 -16.09 -9.63
N GLU A 169 9.52 -15.95 -10.68
CA GLU A 169 8.59 -14.82 -10.84
C GLU A 169 7.49 -14.72 -9.77
N PHE A 170 7.12 -15.83 -9.12
CA PHE A 170 6.11 -15.85 -8.07
C PHE A 170 6.61 -15.19 -6.76
N SER A 171 7.93 -15.11 -6.53
CA SER A 171 8.49 -14.38 -5.37
C SER A 171 8.08 -12.90 -5.34
N ARG A 172 8.08 -12.23 -6.50
CA ARG A 172 7.64 -10.83 -6.64
C ARG A 172 6.15 -10.65 -6.32
N LEU A 173 5.32 -11.63 -6.69
CA LEU A 173 3.90 -11.59 -6.38
C LEU A 173 3.66 -11.79 -4.87
N VAL A 174 4.41 -12.68 -4.23
CA VAL A 174 4.40 -12.86 -2.77
C VAL A 174 4.86 -11.59 -2.06
N ALA A 175 5.94 -10.96 -2.53
CA ALA A 175 6.43 -9.70 -1.99
C ALA A 175 5.40 -8.57 -2.11
N TRP A 176 4.64 -8.51 -3.22
CA TRP A 176 3.53 -7.57 -3.36
C TRP A 176 2.42 -7.78 -2.33
N VAL A 177 2.00 -9.03 -2.11
CA VAL A 177 1.00 -9.37 -1.09
C VAL A 177 1.53 -9.03 0.31
N ASP A 178 2.76 -9.43 0.61
CA ASP A 178 3.37 -9.20 1.91
C ASP A 178 3.53 -7.70 2.21
N TYR A 179 3.93 -6.88 1.24
CA TYR A 179 4.00 -5.44 1.41
C TYR A 179 2.67 -4.86 1.89
N HIS A 180 1.58 -5.17 1.19
CA HIS A 180 0.23 -4.74 1.57
C HIS A 180 -0.19 -5.32 2.91
N MET A 181 0.14 -6.59 3.20
CA MET A 181 -0.12 -7.20 4.50
C MET A 181 0.58 -6.45 5.63
N VAL A 182 1.85 -6.10 5.48
CA VAL A 182 2.61 -5.33 6.49
C VAL A 182 1.97 -3.98 6.74
N MET A 183 1.64 -3.23 5.68
CA MET A 183 1.02 -1.90 5.83
C MET A 183 -0.41 -1.99 6.39
N SER A 184 -1.13 -3.09 6.12
CA SER A 184 -2.43 -3.35 6.74
C SER A 184 -2.33 -3.56 8.25
N ARG A 185 -1.21 -4.13 8.76
CA ARG A 185 -1.00 -4.28 10.22
C ARG A 185 -0.85 -2.93 10.92
N PHE A 186 -0.12 -2.01 10.32
CA PHE A 186 -0.07 -0.62 10.79
C PHE A 186 -1.47 -0.01 10.82
N SER A 187 -2.22 -0.16 9.73
CA SER A 187 -3.59 0.36 9.61
C SER A 187 -4.51 -0.19 10.70
N LEU A 188 -4.55 -1.51 10.87
CA LEU A 188 -5.40 -2.20 11.85
C LEU A 188 -5.06 -1.86 13.29
N ARG A 189 -3.76 -1.66 13.59
CA ARG A 189 -3.29 -1.27 14.91
C ARG A 189 -3.94 0.02 15.38
N HIS A 190 -3.99 1.02 14.50
CA HIS A 190 -4.48 2.36 14.83
C HIS A 190 -5.97 2.55 14.53
N TRP A 191 -6.54 1.73 13.65
CA TRP A 191 -7.96 1.82 13.28
C TRP A 191 -8.90 1.22 14.33
N HIS A 192 -8.39 0.57 15.38
CA HIS A 192 -9.22 -0.13 16.37
C HIS A 192 -10.34 0.78 16.91
N ARG A 193 -11.55 0.55 16.40
CA ARG A 193 -12.72 1.35 16.75
C ARG A 193 -12.99 1.06 18.23
N ASN A 194 -12.86 2.07 19.08
CA ASN A 194 -13.31 2.01 20.47
C ASN A 194 -14.84 1.87 20.48
N VAL A 195 -15.34 0.70 20.11
CA VAL A 195 -16.73 0.31 20.28
C VAL A 195 -16.75 -0.38 21.64
N GLU A 196 -17.14 0.36 22.67
CA GLU A 196 -17.77 -0.33 23.80
C GLU A 196 -18.89 -1.19 23.21
N PRO A 197 -18.98 -2.49 23.53
CA PRO A 197 -19.98 -3.36 22.97
C PRO A 197 -21.35 -2.86 23.41
N VAL A 198 -22.00 -2.07 22.56
CA VAL A 198 -23.42 -1.77 22.71
C VAL A 198 -24.12 -3.08 22.35
N GLU A 199 -24.76 -3.70 23.34
CA GLU A 199 -25.65 -4.83 23.14
C GLU A 199 -26.85 -4.39 22.28
N GLU A 200 -26.70 -4.42 20.95
CA GLU A 200 -27.80 -4.14 20.03
C GLU A 200 -28.08 -5.34 19.12
N ILE A 201 -29.07 -6.10 19.56
CA ILE A 201 -30.16 -6.74 18.80
C ILE A 201 -29.78 -7.24 17.40
N GLN A 202 -29.48 -8.54 17.35
CA GLN A 202 -29.49 -9.36 16.15
C GLN A 202 -30.76 -9.10 15.34
N ASN A 203 -30.65 -8.43 14.19
CA ASN A 203 -31.54 -8.60 13.03
C ASN A 203 -31.07 -7.73 11.85
N SER A 204 -30.03 -8.17 11.16
CA SER A 204 -29.89 -8.09 9.70
C SER A 204 -28.56 -8.70 9.29
N ALA A 205 -28.60 -9.69 8.40
CA ALA A 205 -27.38 -10.19 7.76
C ALA A 205 -27.11 -9.39 6.48
N PRO A 206 -25.98 -8.68 6.42
CA PRO A 206 -25.12 -8.65 5.27
C PRO A 206 -23.85 -9.46 5.59
N VAL A 207 -23.19 -10.04 4.59
CA VAL A 207 -21.89 -10.73 4.78
C VAL A 207 -20.94 -9.79 5.53
N GLU A 208 -20.64 -10.12 6.78
CA GLU A 208 -19.96 -9.24 7.71
C GLU A 208 -18.48 -9.06 7.32
N PRO A 209 -17.97 -7.82 7.25
CA PRO A 209 -16.52 -7.54 7.24
C PRO A 209 -15.75 -8.22 8.39
N GLU A 210 -16.48 -8.65 9.44
CA GLU A 210 -15.96 -9.37 10.61
C GLU A 210 -15.31 -10.73 10.25
N THR A 211 -15.76 -11.40 9.17
CA THR A 211 -15.20 -12.72 8.82
C THR A 211 -13.76 -12.62 8.30
N CYS A 212 -13.44 -11.56 7.54
CA CYS A 212 -12.08 -11.33 7.02
C CYS A 212 -11.11 -10.86 8.13
N LEU A 213 -11.60 -10.01 9.04
CA LEU A 213 -10.80 -9.51 10.18
C LEU A 213 -10.40 -10.61 11.14
N SER A 214 -11.22 -11.66 11.25
CA SER A 214 -11.02 -12.78 12.17
C SER A 214 -10.11 -13.90 11.61
N ARG A 215 -9.76 -13.86 10.32
CA ARG A 215 -9.01 -14.95 9.67
C ARG A 215 -7.53 -14.92 10.06
N LYS A 216 -7.03 -16.04 10.58
CA LYS A 216 -5.59 -16.21 10.86
C LYS A 216 -4.82 -16.43 9.57
N VAL A 217 -3.85 -15.57 9.31
CA VAL A 217 -2.86 -15.68 8.22
C VAL A 217 -1.46 -15.80 8.83
N LYS A 218 -0.55 -16.50 8.14
CA LYS A 218 0.86 -16.54 8.54
C LYS A 218 1.48 -15.15 8.42
N GLY A 219 2.59 -14.94 9.12
CA GLY A 219 3.37 -13.71 9.03
C GLY A 219 4.00 -13.50 7.65
N VAL A 220 4.88 -12.51 7.57
CA VAL A 220 5.60 -12.13 6.35
C VAL A 220 6.52 -13.26 5.89
N SER A 221 6.54 -13.51 4.58
CA SER A 221 7.37 -14.54 3.97
C SER A 221 8.87 -14.22 4.05
N TYR A 222 9.70 -15.25 3.89
CA TYR A 222 11.15 -15.09 3.81
C TYR A 222 11.58 -14.23 2.61
N TYR A 223 10.85 -14.31 1.50
CA TYR A 223 11.15 -13.60 0.25
C TYR A 223 10.93 -12.09 0.32
N SER A 224 10.20 -11.62 1.33
CA SER A 224 9.98 -10.20 1.53
C SER A 224 11.24 -9.49 1.97
N HIS A 225 11.37 -8.25 1.50
CA HIS A 225 12.49 -7.40 1.87
C HIS A 225 12.65 -7.30 3.39
N GLU A 226 13.89 -7.31 3.85
CA GLU A 226 14.24 -7.33 5.28
C GLU A 226 13.57 -6.20 6.06
N ILE A 227 13.48 -5.00 5.50
CA ILE A 227 12.78 -3.86 6.13
C ILE A 227 11.30 -4.15 6.41
N LEU A 228 10.59 -4.80 5.49
CA LEU A 228 9.16 -5.11 5.66
C LEU A 228 8.97 -6.14 6.77
N ARG A 229 9.88 -7.10 6.91
CA ARG A 229 9.87 -8.08 7.99
C ARG A 229 10.06 -7.41 9.35
N HIS A 230 10.97 -6.46 9.46
CA HIS A 230 11.18 -5.70 10.70
C HIS A 230 10.03 -4.74 11.02
N LEU A 231 9.43 -4.11 10.02
CA LEU A 231 8.23 -3.29 10.20
C LEU A 231 7.04 -4.13 10.66
N TYR A 232 6.84 -5.31 10.09
CA TYR A 232 5.83 -6.25 10.56
C TYR A 232 6.00 -6.58 12.04
N ILE A 233 7.22 -6.96 12.45
CA ILE A 233 7.54 -7.22 13.85
C ILE A 233 7.23 -5.97 14.69
N THR A 234 7.66 -4.79 14.24
CA THR A 234 7.40 -3.52 14.93
C THR A 234 5.91 -3.31 15.18
N PHE A 235 5.06 -3.48 14.17
CA PHE A 235 3.62 -3.24 14.31
C PHE A 235 2.92 -4.22 15.25
N GLU A 236 3.39 -5.47 15.30
CA GLU A 236 2.83 -6.53 16.15
C GLU A 236 3.28 -6.44 17.61
N ILE A 237 4.53 -6.04 17.88
CA ILE A 237 5.12 -6.11 19.24
C ILE A 237 4.83 -4.91 20.12
N ILE A 238 4.50 -3.74 19.54
CA ILE A 238 4.42 -2.51 20.35
C ILE A 238 3.29 -2.68 21.36
N GLN A 239 3.66 -2.69 22.63
CA GLN A 239 2.73 -2.91 23.73
C GLN A 239 2.06 -1.59 24.11
N LYS A 240 0.80 -1.67 24.57
CA LYS A 240 0.16 -0.52 25.20
C LYS A 240 0.82 -0.24 26.55
N PRO A 241 0.93 1.02 27.00
CA PRO A 241 1.49 1.37 28.31
C PRO A 241 0.79 0.68 29.50
N THR A 242 -0.46 0.23 29.31
CA THR A 242 -1.24 -0.51 30.31
C THR A 242 -0.81 -1.97 30.47
N ASN A 243 0.04 -2.50 29.60
CA ASN A 243 0.52 -3.88 29.69
C ASN A 243 1.61 -4.01 30.77
N SER A 244 1.51 -5.04 31.62
CA SER A 244 2.49 -5.30 32.69
C SER A 244 3.91 -5.55 32.17
N LEU A 245 4.06 -6.02 30.92
CA LEU A 245 5.36 -6.27 30.30
C LEU A 245 5.96 -5.02 29.62
N TYR A 246 5.23 -3.91 29.56
CA TYR A 246 5.68 -2.69 28.87
C TYR A 246 6.95 -2.09 29.49
N HIS A 247 7.14 -2.24 30.81
CA HIS A 247 8.32 -1.74 31.53
C HIS A 247 9.35 -2.85 31.84
N SER A 248 9.24 -4.02 31.21
CA SER A 248 10.15 -5.13 31.47
C SER A 248 11.50 -4.94 30.77
N ASP A 249 12.59 -5.37 31.41
CA ASP A 249 13.93 -5.32 30.82
C ASP A 249 14.01 -6.18 29.54
N GLU A 250 13.27 -7.29 29.48
CA GLU A 250 13.16 -8.13 28.28
C GLU A 250 12.55 -7.36 27.11
N TYR A 251 11.50 -6.57 27.36
CA TYR A 251 10.87 -5.76 26.32
C TYR A 251 11.81 -4.66 25.82
N GLU A 252 12.46 -3.91 26.71
CA GLU A 252 13.41 -2.86 26.31
C GLU A 252 14.64 -3.44 25.59
N ASN A 253 15.15 -4.60 26.02
CA ASN A 253 16.23 -5.30 25.32
C ASN A 253 15.79 -5.75 23.91
N PHE A 254 14.57 -6.26 23.77
CA PHE A 254 14.02 -6.64 22.48
C PHE A 254 13.89 -5.43 21.54
N LEU A 255 13.38 -4.30 22.04
CA LEU A 255 13.28 -3.05 21.29
C LEU A 255 14.64 -2.56 20.81
N ARG A 256 15.66 -2.59 21.67
CA ARG A 256 17.04 -2.21 21.29
C ARG A 256 17.62 -3.12 20.21
N CYS A 257 17.40 -4.43 20.32
CA CYS A 257 17.81 -5.39 19.30
C CYS A 257 17.12 -5.14 17.95
N LEU A 258 15.82 -4.83 17.97
CA LEU A 258 15.07 -4.49 16.76
C LEU A 258 15.54 -3.18 16.14
N GLU A 259 15.78 -2.16 16.96
CA GLU A 259 16.32 -0.86 16.54
C GLU A 259 17.70 -1.01 15.88
N SER A 260 18.60 -1.82 16.47
CA SER A 260 19.89 -2.15 15.85
C SER A 260 19.70 -2.84 14.51
N ARG A 261 18.87 -3.89 14.46
CA ARG A 261 18.62 -4.64 13.22
C ARG A 261 18.09 -3.75 12.10
N ILE A 262 17.14 -2.86 12.39
CA ILE A 262 16.64 -1.91 11.38
C ILE A 262 17.75 -0.96 10.95
N THR A 263 18.53 -0.43 11.89
CA THR A 263 19.65 0.49 11.61
C THR A 263 20.73 -0.15 10.72
N ASP A 264 21.03 -1.43 10.98
CA ASP A 264 22.06 -2.21 10.30
C ASP A 264 21.66 -2.67 8.90
N ILE A 265 20.40 -2.46 8.47
CA ILE A 265 19.98 -2.67 7.09
C ILE A 265 20.78 -1.71 6.20
N VAL A 266 21.63 -2.30 5.38
CA VAL A 266 22.36 -1.63 4.32
C VAL A 266 21.48 -1.69 3.08
N PRO A 267 20.95 -0.55 2.58
CA PRO A 267 20.33 -0.55 1.27
C PRO A 267 21.38 -1.07 0.27
N SER A 268 21.01 -2.03 -0.57
CA SER A 268 21.91 -2.60 -1.58
C SER A 268 21.39 -2.37 -3.00
N ALA A 269 22.33 -2.21 -3.94
CA ALA A 269 22.00 -2.09 -5.36
C ALA A 269 21.39 -3.40 -5.89
N LEU A 270 20.57 -3.30 -6.94
CA LEU A 270 19.91 -4.44 -7.56
C LEU A 270 20.94 -5.41 -8.15
N GLU A 271 20.89 -6.68 -7.74
CA GLU A 271 21.75 -7.74 -8.30
C GLU A 271 21.51 -7.88 -9.82
N GLY A 272 22.58 -7.81 -10.62
CA GLY A 272 22.52 -8.01 -12.07
C GLY A 272 22.41 -6.74 -12.93
N THR A 273 22.36 -5.54 -12.34
CA THR A 273 22.61 -4.32 -13.11
C THR A 273 24.11 -4.11 -13.29
N SER A 274 24.56 -4.05 -14.54
CA SER A 274 25.97 -3.78 -14.89
C SER A 274 26.42 -2.36 -14.52
N ASP A 275 25.48 -1.48 -14.15
CA ASP A 275 25.75 -0.11 -13.75
C ASP A 275 25.23 0.17 -12.31
N PRO A 276 26.13 0.17 -11.31
CA PRO A 276 25.76 0.42 -9.91
C PRO A 276 25.26 1.86 -9.67
N VAL A 277 25.38 2.76 -10.67
CA VAL A 277 24.95 4.18 -10.59
C VAL A 277 23.68 4.45 -11.40
N SER A 278 22.96 3.42 -11.86
CA SER A 278 21.66 3.60 -12.51
C SER A 278 20.69 4.38 -11.60
N ASP A 279 19.94 5.32 -12.18
CA ASP A 279 18.89 6.09 -11.49
C ASP A 279 17.92 5.18 -10.72
N LEU A 280 17.66 3.98 -11.25
CA LEU A 280 16.83 2.96 -10.62
C LEU A 280 17.42 2.44 -9.31
N ASN A 281 18.73 2.19 -9.28
CA ASN A 281 19.44 1.74 -8.09
C ASN A 281 19.43 2.84 -7.03
N THR A 282 19.78 4.08 -7.40
CA THR A 282 19.74 5.21 -6.46
C THR A 282 18.35 5.43 -5.88
N ALA A 283 17.30 5.33 -6.71
CA ALA A 283 15.92 5.48 -6.25
C ALA A 283 15.49 4.37 -5.28
N TRP A 284 15.85 3.11 -5.58
CA TRP A 284 15.58 1.97 -4.70
C TRP A 284 16.26 2.11 -3.33
N MET A 285 17.51 2.57 -3.33
CA MET A 285 18.31 2.79 -2.13
C MET A 285 17.68 3.89 -1.26
N ALA A 286 17.28 5.00 -1.88
CA ALA A 286 16.61 6.10 -1.20
C ALA A 286 15.24 5.68 -0.65
N MET A 287 14.47 4.91 -1.41
CA MET A 287 13.19 4.35 -0.96
C MET A 287 13.39 3.43 0.27
N THR A 288 14.36 2.51 0.21
CA THR A 288 14.66 1.61 1.33
C THR A 288 15.09 2.40 2.57
N GLU A 289 15.91 3.43 2.39
CA GLU A 289 16.34 4.33 3.47
C GLU A 289 15.18 5.11 4.07
N LEU A 290 14.21 5.57 3.27
CA LEU A 290 12.99 6.22 3.76
C LEU A 290 12.14 5.29 4.62
N PHE A 291 11.96 4.04 4.22
CA PHE A 291 11.27 3.03 5.05
C PHE A 291 12.03 2.74 6.35
N LYS A 292 13.37 2.71 6.29
CA LYS A 292 14.22 2.55 7.48
C LYS A 292 14.05 3.71 8.46
N ILE A 293 14.13 4.95 7.97
CA ILE A 293 13.92 6.16 8.76
C ILE A 293 12.51 6.18 9.37
N ALA A 294 11.48 5.96 8.56
CA ALA A 294 10.10 5.93 9.04
C ALA A 294 9.87 4.82 10.10
N GLY A 295 10.41 3.63 9.87
CA GLY A 295 10.34 2.53 10.82
C GLY A 295 10.99 2.85 12.17
N LEU A 296 12.18 3.45 12.15
CA LEU A 296 12.91 3.85 13.35
C LEU A 296 12.22 5.00 14.10
N ILE A 297 11.72 6.03 13.39
CA ILE A 297 10.94 7.11 14.02
C ILE A 297 9.71 6.51 14.69
N TYR A 298 8.93 5.72 13.97
CA TYR A 298 7.72 5.12 14.49
C TYR A 298 8.02 4.19 15.68
N LEU A 299 9.03 3.32 15.58
CA LEU A 299 9.46 2.44 16.68
C LEU A 299 9.77 3.26 17.94
N ARG A 300 10.61 4.29 17.83
CA ARG A 300 11.01 5.13 18.97
C ARG A 300 9.84 5.86 19.61
N ARG A 301 8.95 6.42 18.80
CA ARG A 301 7.75 7.13 19.27
C ARG A 301 6.76 6.19 19.96
N ALA A 302 6.46 5.08 19.29
CA ALA A 302 5.39 4.18 19.67
C ALA A 302 5.77 3.22 20.80
N SER A 303 7.02 2.76 20.87
CA SER A 303 7.40 1.75 21.87
C SER A 303 7.75 2.34 23.24
N ARG A 304 8.03 3.65 23.32
CA ARG A 304 8.47 4.34 24.54
C ARG A 304 7.48 5.40 25.01
N ASN A 305 6.31 5.48 24.37
CA ASN A 305 5.27 6.48 24.65
C ASN A 305 5.85 7.90 24.71
N PHE A 306 6.81 8.17 23.82
CA PHE A 306 7.64 9.36 23.84
C PHE A 306 7.08 10.41 22.90
N SER A 307 6.56 11.49 23.49
CA SER A 307 6.13 12.69 22.78
C SER A 307 7.17 13.80 22.98
N GLY A 308 7.27 14.72 22.02
CA GLY A 308 8.15 15.88 22.12
C GLY A 308 9.44 15.84 21.34
N THR A 309 10.31 16.84 21.53
CA THR A 309 11.52 17.06 20.71
C THR A 309 12.58 15.99 20.96
N SER A 310 13.20 15.49 19.90
CA SER A 310 14.35 14.60 20.01
C SER A 310 15.35 14.93 18.90
N PRO A 311 16.58 15.38 19.24
CA PRO A 311 17.59 15.72 18.24
C PRO A 311 17.91 14.58 17.27
N GLN A 312 17.78 13.33 17.74
CA GLN A 312 17.97 12.15 16.92
C GLN A 312 16.84 11.99 15.89
N ILE A 313 15.58 12.20 16.30
CA ILE A 313 14.42 12.17 15.40
C ILE A 313 14.50 13.35 14.42
N ASP A 314 14.87 14.54 14.88
CA ASP A 314 15.02 15.71 14.04
C ASP A 314 16.06 15.47 12.93
N THR A 315 17.20 14.85 13.28
CA THR A 315 18.23 14.46 12.30
C THR A 315 17.71 13.47 11.26
N MET A 316 16.89 12.50 11.69
CA MET A 316 16.28 11.52 10.79
C MET A 316 15.24 12.16 9.87
N VAL A 317 14.43 13.09 10.37
CA VAL A 317 13.44 13.83 9.60
C VAL A 317 14.11 14.71 8.54
N GLU A 318 15.17 15.44 8.90
CA GLU A 318 15.95 16.22 7.93
C GLU A 318 16.59 15.32 6.86
N ARG A 319 17.08 14.14 7.23
CA ARG A 319 17.57 13.16 6.26
C ARG A 319 16.47 12.66 5.32
N ALA A 320 15.27 12.37 5.83
CA ALA A 320 14.14 11.96 5.01
C ALA A 320 13.72 13.06 4.02
N TYR A 321 13.73 14.31 4.45
CA TYR A 321 13.46 15.45 3.59
C TYR A 321 14.43 15.57 2.41
N LEU A 322 15.73 15.34 2.64
CA LEU A 322 16.72 15.32 1.57
C LEU A 322 16.44 14.19 0.57
N LEU A 323 16.13 12.98 1.04
CA LEU A 323 15.81 11.84 0.19
C LEU A 323 14.53 12.06 -0.64
N LEU A 324 13.51 12.69 -0.05
CA LEU A 324 12.26 13.02 -0.74
C LEU A 324 12.47 14.08 -1.85
N ASP A 325 13.37 15.05 -1.62
CA ASP A 325 13.75 16.02 -2.64
C ASP A 325 14.48 15.34 -3.80
N ASP A 326 15.45 14.47 -3.49
CA ASP A 326 16.27 13.76 -4.48
C ASP A 326 15.44 12.82 -5.38
N LEU A 327 14.43 12.14 -4.81
CA LEU A 327 13.54 11.24 -5.55
C LEU A 327 12.59 11.97 -6.50
N GLY A 328 12.36 13.26 -6.29
CA GLY A 328 11.39 14.07 -7.02
C GLY A 328 9.94 13.66 -6.72
N THR A 329 9.53 12.44 -7.11
CA THR A 329 8.20 11.88 -6.92
C THR A 329 8.25 10.63 -6.05
N PHE A 330 7.50 10.62 -4.94
CA PHE A 330 7.40 9.49 -4.02
C PHE A 330 5.96 9.31 -3.55
N ASN A 331 5.40 8.11 -3.71
CA ASN A 331 3.97 7.88 -3.52
C ASN A 331 3.62 6.79 -2.49
N LEU A 332 4.61 6.33 -1.70
CA LEU A 332 4.38 5.32 -0.67
C LEU A 332 4.01 6.02 0.64
N THR A 333 2.82 5.69 1.13
CA THR A 333 2.12 6.52 2.12
C THR A 333 2.66 6.35 3.54
N PHE A 334 3.11 5.16 3.94
CA PHE A 334 3.66 4.95 5.29
C PHE A 334 4.86 5.87 5.62
N PRO A 335 5.94 5.95 4.80
CA PRO A 335 7.03 6.87 5.11
C PRO A 335 6.60 8.34 5.11
N LEU A 336 5.74 8.74 4.17
CA LEU A 336 5.20 10.11 4.12
C LEU A 336 4.36 10.45 5.37
N LEU A 337 3.58 9.49 5.88
CA LEU A 337 2.83 9.66 7.13
C LEU A 337 3.77 9.92 8.29
N ILE A 338 4.76 9.05 8.49
CA ILE A 338 5.62 9.13 9.68
C ILE A 338 6.49 10.40 9.64
N VAL A 339 7.06 10.73 8.49
CA VAL A 339 7.86 11.96 8.33
C VAL A 339 6.95 13.20 8.44
N GLY A 340 5.76 13.16 7.84
CA GLY A 340 4.78 14.25 7.91
C GLY A 340 4.20 14.46 9.30
N TYR A 341 4.08 13.41 10.10
CA TYR A 341 3.67 13.50 11.50
C TYR A 341 4.66 14.37 12.29
N GLU A 342 5.96 14.24 12.00
CA GLU A 342 7.01 15.01 12.69
C GLU A 342 7.14 16.46 12.18
N ALA A 343 6.27 16.93 11.27
CA ALA A 343 6.30 18.30 10.77
C ALA A 343 5.73 19.29 11.81
N ARG A 344 6.62 19.99 12.53
CA ARG A 344 6.29 20.91 13.64
C ARG A 344 6.13 22.37 13.23
N THR A 345 6.55 22.72 12.02
CA THR A 345 6.49 24.10 11.50
C THR A 345 5.68 24.14 10.22
N ASP A 346 5.05 25.28 9.93
CA ASP A 346 4.29 25.46 8.69
C ASP A 346 5.15 25.21 7.44
N LYS A 347 6.45 25.54 7.50
CA LYS A 347 7.41 25.26 6.42
C LYS A 347 7.57 23.75 6.18
N GLN A 348 7.72 22.96 7.24
CA GLN A 348 7.81 21.50 7.13
C GLN A 348 6.49 20.88 6.65
N ARG A 349 5.36 21.34 7.20
CA ARG A 349 4.01 20.89 6.79
C ARG A 349 3.77 21.17 5.31
N MET A 350 4.12 22.36 4.84
CA MET A 350 4.03 22.76 3.43
C MET A 350 4.88 21.87 2.54
N ARG A 351 6.14 21.60 2.92
CA ARG A 351 7.03 20.73 2.15
C ARG A 351 6.44 19.32 1.97
N ILE A 352 5.88 18.72 3.02
CA ILE A 352 5.22 17.41 2.92
C ILE A 352 4.00 17.46 2.01
N LEU A 353 3.16 18.49 2.13
CA LEU A 353 2.01 18.67 1.25
C LEU A 353 2.44 18.80 -0.22
N GLU A 354 3.52 19.52 -0.52
CA GLU A 354 4.06 19.65 -1.87
C GLU A 354 4.52 18.30 -2.46
N HIS A 355 5.17 17.44 -1.65
CA HIS A 355 5.52 16.09 -2.09
C HIS A 355 4.27 15.24 -2.36
N ILE A 356 3.25 15.32 -1.51
CA ILE A 356 1.99 14.59 -1.68
C ILE A 356 1.27 15.06 -2.95
N GLU A 357 1.18 16.37 -3.18
CA GLU A 357 0.55 16.93 -4.39
C GLU A 357 1.29 16.49 -5.65
N ARG A 358 2.63 16.54 -5.66
CA ARG A 358 3.42 16.05 -6.79
C ARG A 358 3.17 14.56 -7.03
N ALA A 359 3.12 13.74 -5.98
CA ALA A 359 2.79 12.33 -6.09
C ALA A 359 1.39 12.10 -6.66
N MET A 360 0.40 12.89 -6.24
CA MET A 360 -0.98 12.83 -6.75
C MET A 360 -1.09 13.24 -8.22
N THR A 361 -0.25 14.14 -8.72
CA THR A 361 -0.23 14.46 -10.16
C THR A 361 0.29 13.29 -11.01
N SER A 362 1.19 12.47 -10.46
CA SER A 362 1.82 11.34 -11.14
C SER A 362 1.12 9.99 -10.91
N SER A 363 0.28 9.89 -9.88
CA SER A 363 -0.38 8.66 -9.47
C SER A 363 -1.81 8.95 -9.02
N SER A 364 -2.78 8.21 -9.56
CA SER A 364 -4.20 8.31 -9.16
C SER A 364 -4.48 7.59 -7.84
N LEU A 365 -3.48 7.49 -6.95
CA LEU A 365 -3.58 6.76 -5.69
C LEU A 365 -4.43 7.53 -4.69
N ARG A 366 -5.63 7.02 -4.43
CA ARG A 366 -6.54 7.59 -3.43
C ARG A 366 -5.98 7.56 -2.01
N SER A 367 -5.08 6.64 -1.70
CA SER A 367 -4.38 6.58 -0.42
C SER A 367 -3.63 7.88 -0.12
N LEU A 368 -3.16 8.63 -1.12
CA LEU A 368 -2.53 9.94 -0.94
C LEU A 368 -3.51 11.04 -0.50
N HIS A 369 -4.74 11.04 -1.02
CA HIS A 369 -5.79 11.95 -0.55
C HIS A 369 -6.18 11.64 0.90
N GLY A 370 -6.29 10.35 1.24
CA GLY A 370 -6.52 9.90 2.61
C GLY A 370 -5.37 10.33 3.54
N LEU A 371 -4.13 10.09 3.12
CA LEU A 371 -2.93 10.49 3.84
C LEU A 371 -2.90 12.00 4.13
N ARG A 372 -3.16 12.84 3.12
CA ARG A 372 -3.24 14.30 3.30
C ARG A 372 -4.25 14.67 4.38
N SER A 373 -5.43 14.07 4.32
CA SER A 373 -6.51 14.32 5.28
C SER A 373 -6.12 13.89 6.70
N ILE A 374 -5.46 12.74 6.84
CA ILE A 374 -4.95 12.23 8.12
C ILE A 374 -3.89 13.18 8.71
N LEU A 375 -2.90 13.59 7.92
CA LEU A 375 -1.84 14.50 8.36
C LEU A 375 -2.40 15.85 8.81
N GLN A 376 -3.32 16.43 8.02
CA GLN A 376 -3.96 17.69 8.38
C GLN A 376 -4.74 17.58 9.70
N GLN A 377 -5.46 16.47 9.93
CA GLN A 377 -6.16 16.23 11.19
C GLN A 377 -5.19 16.10 12.37
N ILE A 378 -4.06 15.40 12.19
CA ILE A 378 -3.00 15.29 13.22
C ILE A 378 -2.47 16.69 13.58
N TRP A 379 -2.14 17.51 12.58
CA TRP A 379 -1.62 18.86 12.81
C TRP A 379 -2.64 19.77 13.50
N VAL A 380 -3.93 19.64 13.16
CA VAL A 380 -5.01 20.37 13.86
C VAL A 380 -5.06 19.99 15.34
N GLN A 381 -4.86 18.71 15.70
CA GLN A 381 -4.79 18.32 17.11
C GLN A 381 -3.60 18.97 17.82
N ASP A 382 -2.44 19.04 17.16
CA ASP A 382 -1.25 19.70 17.72
C ASP A 382 -1.46 21.21 17.91
N ASP A 383 -2.11 21.87 16.95
CA ASP A 383 -2.38 23.32 17.02
C ASP A 383 -3.40 23.66 18.13
N LEU A 384 -4.30 22.73 18.47
CA LEU A 384 -5.24 22.87 19.57
C LEU A 384 -4.62 22.60 20.95
N ALA A 385 -3.53 21.82 21.01
CA ALA A 385 -2.83 21.47 22.25
C ALA A 385 -1.80 22.55 22.62
N MET A 386 -2.25 23.67 23.18
CA MET A 386 -1.37 24.82 23.44
C MET A 386 -0.39 24.64 24.62
N ASP A 387 -0.79 23.91 25.68
CA ASP A 387 -0.06 23.87 26.95
C ASP A 387 0.51 22.49 27.31
N TYR A 388 0.36 21.49 26.45
CA TYR A 388 0.83 20.13 26.69
C TYR A 388 1.08 19.39 25.37
N GLU A 389 1.95 18.37 25.42
CA GLU A 389 2.19 17.52 24.26
C GLU A 389 1.19 16.36 24.25
N LEU A 390 0.53 16.18 23.11
CA LEU A 390 -0.34 15.02 22.88
C LEU A 390 0.50 13.77 22.70
N ASP A 391 0.02 12.68 23.30
CA ASP A 391 0.63 11.38 23.12
C ASP A 391 0.62 10.95 21.64
N TYR A 392 1.79 10.57 21.14
CA TYR A 392 2.01 10.24 19.73
C TYR A 392 1.06 9.13 19.23
N LEU A 393 0.93 8.04 20.01
CA LEU A 393 0.10 6.91 19.64
C LEU A 393 -1.38 7.21 19.80
N ASN A 394 -1.79 7.82 20.91
CA ASN A 394 -3.20 8.16 21.12
C ASN A 394 -3.73 9.09 20.02
N LYS A 395 -2.90 10.02 19.53
CA LYS A 395 -3.27 10.90 18.42
C LYS A 395 -3.37 10.14 17.09
N LEU A 396 -2.47 9.20 16.80
CA LEU A 396 -2.60 8.30 15.63
C LEU A 396 -3.88 7.46 15.73
N ASP A 397 -4.11 6.82 16.88
CA ASP A 397 -5.27 5.97 17.14
C ASP A 397 -6.58 6.76 17.03
N ALA A 398 -6.63 7.97 17.59
CA ALA A 398 -7.81 8.83 17.52
C ALA A 398 -8.13 9.28 16.09
N VAL A 399 -7.13 9.73 15.33
CA VAL A 399 -7.34 10.19 13.95
C VAL A 399 -7.67 9.02 13.03
N ILE A 400 -6.88 7.95 13.04
CA ILE A 400 -7.08 6.79 12.15
C ILE A 400 -8.36 6.04 12.53
N GLY A 401 -8.63 5.84 13.82
CA GLY A 401 -9.86 5.19 14.32
C GLY A 401 -11.15 5.96 14.05
N SER A 402 -11.07 7.24 13.64
CA SER A 402 -12.24 8.03 13.23
C SER A 402 -12.76 7.67 11.84
N TYR A 403 -11.96 7.00 11.01
CA TYR A 403 -12.35 6.63 9.65
C TYR A 403 -13.32 5.45 9.65
N GLN A 404 -14.37 5.49 8.83
CA GLN A 404 -15.35 4.40 8.73
C GLN A 404 -14.79 3.13 8.08
N ILE A 405 -13.79 3.28 7.22
CA ILE A 405 -13.13 2.22 6.46
C ILE A 405 -11.66 2.24 6.85
N ILE A 406 -11.04 1.06 6.95
CA ILE A 406 -9.61 0.94 7.26
C ILE A 406 -8.82 1.69 6.18
N PRO A 407 -8.05 2.75 6.54
CA PRO A 407 -7.17 3.43 5.60
C PRO A 407 -6.07 2.47 5.15
N SER A 408 -5.63 2.56 3.89
CA SER A 408 -4.45 1.82 3.44
C SER A 408 -3.22 2.71 3.49
N PHE A 409 -2.16 2.21 4.10
CA PHE A 409 -0.84 2.83 4.13
C PHE A 409 0.19 2.12 3.24
N ALA A 410 -0.30 1.29 2.31
CA ALA A 410 0.50 0.72 1.23
C ALA A 410 0.77 1.75 0.13
#